data_AF-A0A820NPI5-F1
#
_entry.id   AF-A0A820NPI5-F1
#
_cell.length_a   1.000
_cell.length_b   1.000
_cell.length_c   1.000
_cell.angle_alpha   90.00
_cell.angle_beta   90.00
_cell.angle_gamma   90.00
#
_symmetry.space_group_name_H-M   'P 1'
#
loop_
_entity.id
_entity.type
_entity.pdbx_description
1 polymer ?
#
loop_
_entity_poly.entity_id
_entity_poly.type
_entity_poly.pdbx_seq_one_letter_code
_entity_poly.pdbx_strand_id
1 'polypeptide(L)'
;MKKFVLVDLANEIFYEIFEYLDMHDIYKEFFNLNKRFENLIINSKFLHQINISIISKIDFENYYINILIPYRHRINLLRLSNPFVAEIIFSPPRLILQFIHLEKLILDKIQMKYLRKMFNYLMDLPKFHSLTISIGDYIESLDLLFFNLFNLLTLKYCKIEYEAKNFECPSSIYLTEYNSSPIQYLIINGRFPFKSLNNVLCCLPKLRHLSINALVHCRDYFETQNLSPINLKYVALKFDCIRFDKVEKILKDFFHNVQILHLTTKYDEAYLNAKRWEDLIVSYMPYLRVFDINHQNSMLNNNLTYHDSIKQFNSSFWIKKNWFFTHQHDWAKRLDTGIFYSTDPYRRKDYGFHWEIDEENCSHFQEINLNSVQHVSIYSRQITNIYLNYFPNVTQLTIKHYFQTSDDSIITTLNHMIPLVQLKKLTIGSYNFPFEEIIKLLRFTPNLYALKLNLLSMKETNLQ
;
A
#
# COMPACT_ATOMS: atom_id res chain seq x y z
N MET A 1 -11.20 46.23 1.71
CA MET A 1 -10.70 44.85 1.52
C MET A 1 -9.87 44.84 0.24
N LYS A 2 -8.53 44.80 0.34
CA LYS A 2 -7.65 44.79 -0.86
C LYS A 2 -7.91 43.48 -1.60
N LYS A 3 -8.34 43.55 -2.87
CA LYS A 3 -8.36 42.38 -3.76
C LYS A 3 -6.92 41.89 -3.90
N PHE A 4 -6.63 40.69 -3.39
CA PHE A 4 -5.39 40.00 -3.70
C PHE A 4 -5.45 39.65 -5.20
N VAL A 5 -4.65 40.34 -6.01
CA VAL A 5 -4.52 40.02 -7.43
C VAL A 5 -3.32 39.08 -7.53
N LEU A 6 -3.57 37.85 -8.00
CA LEU A 6 -2.53 36.81 -8.16
C LEU A 6 -1.31 37.33 -8.96
N VAL A 7 -1.56 38.28 -9.87
CA VAL A 7 -0.57 38.93 -10.74
C VAL A 7 0.43 39.81 -9.99
N ASP A 8 0.16 40.18 -8.73
CA ASP A 8 1.07 41.01 -7.93
C ASP A 8 2.06 40.17 -7.09
N LEU A 9 1.90 38.83 -7.06
CA LEU A 9 2.84 37.95 -6.35
C LEU A 9 4.21 38.00 -7.02
N ALA A 10 5.29 37.80 -6.25
CA ALA A 10 6.66 37.76 -6.75
C ALA A 10 6.94 36.50 -7.58
N ASN A 11 7.94 36.54 -8.47
CA ASN A 11 8.29 35.40 -9.34
C ASN A 11 8.76 34.19 -8.52
N GLU A 12 9.47 34.45 -7.42
CA GLU A 12 10.00 33.48 -6.47
C GLU A 12 8.89 32.61 -5.87
N ILE A 13 7.75 33.23 -5.53
CA ILE A 13 6.59 32.52 -5.00
C ILE A 13 6.01 31.57 -6.06
N PHE A 14 5.94 32.00 -7.32
CA PHE A 14 5.48 31.11 -8.39
C PHE A 14 6.44 29.96 -8.65
N TYR A 15 7.76 30.18 -8.55
CA TYR A 15 8.73 29.10 -8.65
C TYR A 15 8.56 28.08 -7.53
N GLU A 16 8.40 28.52 -6.28
CA GLU A 16 8.11 27.63 -5.15
C GLU A 16 6.82 26.83 -5.37
N ILE A 17 5.76 27.47 -5.88
CA ILE A 17 4.50 26.77 -6.21
C ILE A 17 4.73 25.74 -7.33
N PHE A 18 5.40 26.13 -8.41
CA PHE A 18 5.63 25.29 -9.57
C PHE A 18 6.48 24.05 -9.27
N GLU A 19 7.37 24.09 -8.27
CA GLU A 19 8.12 22.90 -7.83
C GLU A 19 7.23 21.75 -7.34
N TYR A 20 6.00 22.04 -6.90
CA TYR A 20 5.03 21.05 -6.43
C TYR A 20 4.01 20.62 -7.49
N LEU A 21 4.02 21.24 -8.68
CA LEU A 21 3.03 21.00 -9.73
C LEU A 21 3.60 20.24 -10.93
N ASP A 22 2.72 19.59 -11.67
CA ASP A 22 3.09 18.96 -12.93
C ASP A 22 3.32 20.00 -14.03
N MET A 23 4.36 19.82 -14.83
CA MET A 23 4.69 20.75 -15.90
C MET A 23 3.59 20.85 -16.96
N HIS A 24 2.83 19.77 -17.20
CA HIS A 24 1.68 19.80 -18.08
C HIS A 24 0.60 20.74 -17.56
N ASP A 25 0.30 20.68 -16.26
CA ASP A 25 -0.71 21.53 -15.63
C ASP A 25 -0.24 22.98 -15.56
N ILE A 26 1.04 23.22 -15.22
CA ILE A 26 1.64 24.56 -15.24
C ILE A 26 1.51 25.17 -16.64
N TYR A 27 1.91 24.43 -17.67
CA TYR A 27 1.86 24.93 -19.04
C TYR A 27 0.43 25.24 -19.47
N LYS A 28 -0.50 24.29 -19.24
CA LYS A 28 -1.89 24.43 -19.66
C LYS A 28 -2.58 25.62 -18.99
N GLU A 29 -2.39 25.81 -17.69
CA GLU A 29 -3.11 26.82 -16.91
C GLU A 29 -2.41 28.19 -16.91
N PHE A 30 -1.08 28.26 -16.99
CA PHE A 30 -0.34 29.52 -16.81
C PHE A 30 0.31 30.07 -18.08
N PHE A 31 0.68 29.25 -19.07
CA PHE A 31 1.51 29.70 -20.20
C PHE A 31 0.85 30.82 -21.03
N ASN A 32 -0.46 30.70 -21.26
CA ASN A 32 -1.21 31.65 -22.08
C ASN A 32 -1.85 32.81 -21.29
N LEU A 33 -1.58 32.94 -19.98
CA LEU A 33 -2.20 34.00 -19.17
C LEU A 33 -1.67 35.39 -19.53
N ASN A 34 -0.35 35.53 -19.63
CA ASN A 34 0.33 36.73 -20.09
C ASN A 34 1.84 36.45 -20.28
N LYS A 35 2.54 37.43 -20.88
CA LYS A 35 3.98 37.35 -21.16
C LYS A 35 4.85 37.13 -19.91
N ARG A 36 4.40 37.54 -18.73
CA ARG A 36 5.14 37.30 -17.47
C ARG A 36 5.15 35.80 -17.14
N PHE A 37 3.99 35.13 -17.19
CA PHE A 37 3.91 33.69 -16.94
C PHE A 37 4.58 32.86 -18.02
N GLU A 38 4.47 33.28 -19.28
CA GLU A 38 5.22 32.69 -20.38
C GLU A 38 6.74 32.71 -20.09
N ASN A 39 7.26 33.88 -19.70
CA ASN A 39 8.68 34.03 -19.33
C ASN A 39 9.07 33.23 -18.09
N LEU A 40 8.18 33.13 -17.08
CA LEU A 40 8.42 32.33 -15.87
C LEU A 40 8.65 30.87 -16.24
N ILE A 41 7.87 30.33 -17.17
CA ILE A 41 7.93 28.94 -17.60
C ILE A 41 9.14 28.69 -18.50
N ILE A 42 9.40 29.54 -19.49
CA ILE A 42 10.50 29.37 -20.44
C ILE A 42 11.87 29.49 -19.73
N ASN A 43 12.02 30.53 -18.91
CA ASN A 43 13.30 30.87 -18.27
C ASN A 43 13.49 30.21 -16.90
N SER A 44 12.61 29.30 -16.51
CA SER A 44 12.72 28.57 -15.27
C SER A 44 14.05 27.80 -15.18
N LYS A 45 14.57 27.61 -13.97
CA LYS A 45 15.72 26.74 -13.70
C LYS A 45 15.33 25.43 -13.02
N PHE A 46 14.06 25.30 -12.60
CA PHE A 46 13.60 24.10 -11.91
C PHE A 46 13.51 22.91 -12.87
N LEU A 47 13.69 21.71 -12.32
CA LEU A 47 13.58 20.47 -13.07
C LEU A 47 12.10 20.14 -13.28
N HIS A 48 11.77 19.67 -14.48
CA HIS A 48 10.38 19.42 -14.86
C HIS A 48 9.96 18.01 -14.45
N GLN A 49 8.86 17.95 -13.72
CA GLN A 49 8.10 16.72 -13.49
C GLN A 49 7.00 16.66 -14.55
N ILE A 50 6.95 15.57 -15.31
CA ILE A 50 6.00 15.41 -16.40
C ILE A 50 5.14 14.17 -16.16
N ASN A 51 3.84 14.39 -16.03
CA ASN A 51 2.81 13.36 -15.96
C ASN A 51 1.87 13.48 -17.15
N ILE A 52 2.08 12.59 -18.11
CA ILE A 52 1.29 12.52 -19.33
C ILE A 52 0.51 11.20 -19.40
N SER A 53 0.17 10.62 -18.25
CA SER A 53 -0.60 9.38 -18.19
C SER A 53 -2.03 9.50 -18.73
N ILE A 54 -2.62 10.70 -18.71
CA ILE A 54 -4.02 10.93 -19.12
C ILE A 54 -4.09 11.82 -20.38
N ILE A 55 -2.95 12.16 -20.99
CA ILE A 55 -2.94 13.08 -22.14
C ILE A 55 -3.63 12.43 -23.35
N SER A 56 -4.46 13.21 -24.05
CA SER A 56 -5.04 12.77 -25.33
C SER A 56 -3.95 12.77 -26.41
N LYS A 57 -4.18 12.04 -27.52
CA LYS A 57 -3.23 12.03 -28.64
C LYS A 57 -3.05 13.43 -29.25
N ILE A 58 -4.13 14.19 -29.39
CA ILE A 58 -4.13 15.54 -29.99
C ILE A 58 -3.36 16.51 -29.09
N ASP A 59 -3.65 16.50 -27.78
CA ASP A 59 -2.95 17.37 -26.83
C ASP A 59 -1.47 17.00 -26.72
N PHE A 60 -1.15 15.72 -26.87
CA PHE A 60 0.24 15.25 -26.85
C PHE A 60 1.07 15.82 -27.99
N GLU A 61 0.54 15.96 -29.21
CA GLU A 61 1.30 16.56 -30.32
C GLU A 61 1.71 18.01 -30.02
N ASN A 62 0.77 18.80 -29.50
CA ASN A 62 1.04 20.19 -29.08
C ASN A 62 2.02 20.24 -27.91
N TYR A 63 1.83 19.38 -26.90
CA TYR A 63 2.71 19.30 -25.74
C TYR A 63 4.12 18.84 -26.11
N TYR A 64 4.22 17.91 -27.06
CA TYR A 64 5.47 17.36 -27.55
C TYR A 64 6.36 18.44 -28.18
N ILE A 65 5.77 19.24 -29.07
CA ILE A 65 6.48 20.31 -29.80
C ILE A 65 6.86 21.46 -28.85
N ASN A 66 5.95 21.87 -27.98
CA ASN A 66 6.12 23.10 -27.20
C ASN A 66 6.81 22.89 -25.86
N ILE A 67 6.72 21.70 -25.27
CA ILE A 67 7.26 21.42 -23.93
C ILE A 67 8.28 20.30 -23.93
N LEU A 68 7.90 19.14 -24.46
CA LEU A 68 8.70 17.93 -24.27
C LEU A 68 10.02 18.01 -25.04
N ILE A 69 10.02 18.47 -26.29
CA ILE A 69 11.26 18.70 -27.05
C ILE A 69 12.09 19.84 -26.46
N PRO A 70 11.59 21.09 -26.31
CA PRO A 70 12.45 22.21 -25.94
C PRO A 70 13.09 22.06 -24.56
N TYR A 71 12.34 21.47 -23.61
CA TYR A 71 12.78 21.33 -22.22
C TYR A 71 13.21 19.91 -21.85
N ARG A 72 13.44 19.03 -22.84
CA ARG A 72 13.87 17.63 -22.64
C ARG A 72 15.04 17.44 -21.67
N HIS A 73 15.98 18.37 -21.72
CA HIS A 73 17.18 18.35 -20.88
C HIS A 73 16.89 18.70 -19.42
N ARG A 74 15.72 19.22 -19.07
CA ARG A 74 15.31 19.58 -17.70
C ARG A 74 14.39 18.55 -17.05
N ILE A 75 13.96 17.53 -17.78
CA ILE A 75 13.03 16.52 -17.28
C ILE A 75 13.77 15.62 -16.28
N ASN A 76 13.30 15.58 -15.04
CA ASN A 76 13.85 14.68 -14.00
C ASN A 76 12.89 13.56 -13.60
N LEU A 77 11.59 13.76 -13.77
CA LEU A 77 10.55 12.76 -13.57
C LEU A 77 9.69 12.67 -14.81
N LEU A 78 9.49 11.44 -15.28
CA LEU A 78 8.57 11.14 -16.37
C LEU A 78 7.59 10.05 -15.94
N ARG A 79 6.30 10.34 -16.07
CA ARG A 79 5.22 9.39 -15.81
C ARG A 79 4.39 9.19 -17.08
N LEU A 80 4.32 7.93 -17.52
CA LEU A 80 3.69 7.50 -18.76
C LEU A 80 2.68 6.40 -18.47
N SER A 81 1.53 6.43 -19.15
CA SER A 81 0.60 5.27 -19.19
C SER A 81 0.22 4.85 -20.61
N ASN A 82 0.25 5.79 -21.54
CA ASN A 82 -0.21 5.60 -22.90
C ASN A 82 0.82 4.85 -23.78
N PRO A 83 0.44 3.73 -24.42
CA PRO A 83 1.34 2.99 -25.32
C PRO A 83 1.90 3.84 -26.46
N PHE A 84 1.09 4.71 -27.07
CA PHE A 84 1.54 5.58 -28.16
C PHE A 84 2.60 6.59 -27.72
N VAL A 85 2.49 7.10 -26.49
CA VAL A 85 3.50 8.01 -25.91
C VAL A 85 4.80 7.26 -25.65
N ALA A 86 4.72 6.05 -25.10
CA ALA A 86 5.88 5.20 -24.91
C ALA A 86 6.54 4.87 -26.27
N GLU A 87 5.77 4.59 -27.31
CA GLU A 87 6.32 4.40 -28.65
C GLU A 87 7.07 5.65 -29.14
N ILE A 88 6.50 6.85 -29.00
CA ILE A 88 7.16 8.09 -29.46
C ILE A 88 8.44 8.38 -28.67
N ILE A 89 8.44 8.18 -27.35
CA ILE A 89 9.59 8.51 -26.49
C ILE A 89 10.74 7.52 -26.65
N PHE A 90 10.43 6.23 -26.86
CA PHE A 90 11.41 5.14 -26.90
C PHE A 90 11.71 4.60 -28.31
N SER A 91 10.96 4.99 -29.35
CA SER A 91 11.27 4.64 -30.75
C SER A 91 12.14 5.69 -31.43
N PRO A 92 12.81 5.37 -32.56
CA PRO A 92 13.63 6.34 -33.27
C PRO A 92 12.84 7.56 -33.80
N PRO A 93 13.35 8.80 -33.61
CA PRO A 93 14.55 9.16 -32.86
C PRO A 93 14.33 9.02 -31.34
N ARG A 94 15.23 8.31 -30.67
CA ARG A 94 15.13 7.90 -29.25
C ARG A 94 15.23 9.11 -28.32
N LEU A 95 14.10 9.79 -28.09
CA LEU A 95 14.06 11.03 -27.32
C LEU A 95 14.47 10.85 -25.86
N ILE A 96 14.17 9.68 -25.28
CA ILE A 96 14.54 9.33 -23.90
C ILE A 96 16.03 9.55 -23.60
N LEU A 97 16.92 9.26 -24.55
CA LEU A 97 18.38 9.40 -24.37
C LEU A 97 18.81 10.87 -24.23
N GLN A 98 17.96 11.81 -24.63
CA GLN A 98 18.21 13.25 -24.50
C GLN A 98 17.74 13.79 -23.14
N PHE A 99 17.09 12.96 -22.32
CA PHE A 99 16.65 13.33 -20.97
C PHE A 99 17.80 13.11 -19.99
N ILE A 100 18.88 13.87 -20.17
CA ILE A 100 20.13 13.74 -19.41
C ILE A 100 19.96 13.96 -17.89
N HIS A 101 18.86 14.57 -17.47
CA HIS A 101 18.50 14.79 -16.07
C HIS A 101 17.46 13.80 -15.53
N LEU A 102 17.04 12.80 -16.32
CA LEU A 102 16.01 11.86 -15.89
C LEU A 102 16.51 11.02 -14.73
N GLU A 103 15.82 11.15 -13.61
CA GLU A 103 16.09 10.45 -12.36
C GLU A 103 15.05 9.38 -12.07
N LYS A 104 13.78 9.69 -12.39
CA LYS A 104 12.62 8.87 -12.03
C LYS A 104 11.75 8.59 -13.25
N LEU A 105 11.46 7.31 -13.49
CA LEU A 105 10.51 6.88 -14.51
C LEU A 105 9.37 6.08 -13.86
N ILE A 106 8.14 6.46 -14.17
CA ILE A 106 6.92 5.76 -13.75
C ILE A 106 6.19 5.31 -15.02
N LEU A 107 6.00 4.00 -15.16
CA LEU A 107 5.28 3.39 -16.27
C LEU A 107 4.01 2.75 -15.71
N ASP A 108 2.84 3.27 -16.07
CA ASP A 108 1.55 2.80 -15.59
C ASP A 108 0.83 1.99 -16.66
N LYS A 109 0.40 0.76 -16.34
CA LYS A 109 -0.33 -0.13 -17.27
C LYS A 109 0.40 -0.34 -18.62
N ILE A 110 1.73 -0.36 -18.60
CA ILE A 110 2.54 -0.59 -19.80
C ILE A 110 2.51 -2.07 -20.19
N GLN A 111 2.50 -2.38 -21.49
CA GLN A 111 2.57 -3.77 -21.96
C GLN A 111 4.01 -4.29 -21.92
N MET A 112 4.18 -5.56 -21.54
CA MET A 112 5.48 -6.22 -21.39
C MET A 112 6.35 -6.14 -22.65
N LYS A 113 5.75 -6.21 -23.84
CA LYS A 113 6.49 -6.15 -25.12
C LYS A 113 7.31 -4.88 -25.32
N TYR A 114 6.94 -3.78 -24.66
CA TYR A 114 7.65 -2.50 -24.77
C TYR A 114 8.85 -2.43 -23.83
N LEU A 115 8.76 -3.05 -22.64
CA LEU A 115 9.75 -2.93 -21.58
C LEU A 115 11.15 -3.37 -22.01
N ARG A 116 11.26 -4.47 -22.76
CA ARG A 116 12.57 -4.98 -23.23
C ARG A 116 13.36 -3.92 -24.00
N LYS A 117 12.71 -3.22 -24.93
CA LYS A 117 13.36 -2.16 -25.71
C LYS A 117 13.68 -0.96 -24.83
N MET A 118 12.79 -0.62 -23.90
CA MET A 118 12.97 0.51 -22.98
C MET A 118 14.20 0.32 -22.09
N PHE A 119 14.39 -0.86 -21.50
CA PHE A 119 15.52 -1.13 -20.60
C PHE A 119 16.89 -0.87 -21.24
N ASN A 120 17.06 -1.21 -22.52
CA ASN A 120 18.30 -0.94 -23.23
C ASN A 120 18.65 0.55 -23.25
N TYR A 121 17.65 1.43 -23.33
CA TYR A 121 17.88 2.87 -23.33
C TYR A 121 18.05 3.45 -21.92
N LEU A 122 17.42 2.83 -20.93
CA LEU A 122 17.56 3.26 -19.53
C LEU A 122 18.95 2.98 -18.97
N MET A 123 19.67 1.97 -19.52
CA MET A 123 21.06 1.71 -19.16
C MET A 123 22.00 2.89 -19.46
N ASP A 124 21.69 3.68 -20.49
CA ASP A 124 22.54 4.79 -20.95
C ASP A 124 22.26 6.11 -20.22
N LEU A 125 21.27 6.15 -19.30
CA LEU A 125 20.87 7.38 -18.63
C LEU A 125 21.73 7.66 -17.38
N PRO A 126 22.44 8.79 -17.32
CA PRO A 126 23.49 9.01 -16.32
C PRO A 126 22.95 9.24 -14.89
N LYS A 127 21.75 9.80 -14.76
CA LYS A 127 21.14 10.15 -13.46
C LYS A 127 20.00 9.22 -13.05
N PHE A 128 19.70 8.20 -13.85
CA PHE A 128 18.52 7.38 -13.66
C PHE A 128 18.65 6.47 -12.43
N HIS A 129 17.84 6.66 -11.39
CA HIS A 129 17.99 5.89 -10.14
C HIS A 129 16.70 5.32 -9.57
N SER A 130 15.54 5.66 -10.15
CA SER A 130 14.24 5.21 -9.66
C SER A 130 13.32 4.76 -10.79
N LEU A 131 12.78 3.56 -10.67
CA LEU A 131 11.85 2.98 -11.63
C LEU A 131 10.62 2.43 -10.92
N THR A 132 9.44 2.82 -11.39
CA THR A 132 8.17 2.20 -11.02
C THR A 132 7.47 1.68 -12.27
N ILE A 133 7.09 0.41 -12.27
CA ILE A 133 6.41 -0.24 -13.39
C ILE A 133 5.12 -0.85 -12.87
N SER A 134 4.01 -0.51 -13.49
CA SER A 134 2.75 -1.23 -13.42
C SER A 134 2.50 -1.83 -14.80
N ILE A 135 2.40 -3.15 -14.85
CA ILE A 135 2.25 -3.91 -16.08
C ILE A 135 0.75 -4.10 -16.35
N GLY A 136 0.32 -3.71 -17.55
CA GLY A 136 -1.11 -3.71 -17.93
C GLY A 136 -1.59 -5.03 -18.54
N ASP A 137 -0.67 -5.91 -18.96
CA ASP A 137 -0.94 -7.22 -19.51
C ASP A 137 -0.50 -8.36 -18.56
N TYR A 138 -0.94 -9.58 -18.84
CA TYR A 138 -0.55 -10.75 -18.06
C TYR A 138 0.91 -11.12 -18.33
N ILE A 139 1.65 -11.44 -17.27
CA ILE A 139 3.04 -11.89 -17.38
C ILE A 139 3.10 -13.41 -17.55
N GLU A 140 3.77 -13.86 -18.62
CA GLU A 140 4.08 -15.28 -18.84
C GLU A 140 5.38 -15.70 -18.15
N SER A 141 6.43 -14.86 -18.17
CA SER A 141 7.71 -15.11 -17.48
C SER A 141 8.26 -13.85 -16.83
N LEU A 142 8.73 -14.00 -15.58
CA LEU A 142 9.36 -12.94 -14.80
C LEU A 142 10.88 -12.86 -15.05
N ASP A 143 11.48 -13.88 -15.65
CA ASP A 143 12.94 -14.05 -15.73
C ASP A 143 13.57 -12.91 -16.51
N LEU A 144 13.05 -12.67 -17.72
CA LEU A 144 13.55 -11.62 -18.59
C LEU A 144 13.32 -10.22 -17.98
N LEU A 145 12.23 -10.03 -17.24
CA LEU A 145 11.93 -8.76 -16.58
C LEU A 145 12.97 -8.46 -15.50
N PHE A 146 13.15 -9.38 -14.54
CA PHE A 146 14.10 -9.18 -13.45
C PHE A 146 15.55 -9.17 -13.93
N PHE A 147 15.88 -9.98 -14.95
CA PHE A 147 17.19 -9.95 -15.59
C PHE A 147 17.53 -8.54 -16.11
N ASN A 148 16.64 -7.94 -16.91
CA ASN A 148 16.89 -6.61 -17.45
C ASN A 148 16.92 -5.55 -16.35
N LEU A 149 16.06 -5.65 -15.34
CA LEU A 149 16.00 -4.70 -14.23
C LEU A 149 17.27 -4.71 -13.38
N PHE A 150 17.80 -5.89 -13.05
CA PHE A 150 18.97 -6.00 -12.17
C PHE A 150 20.26 -5.57 -12.86
N ASN A 151 20.28 -5.57 -14.20
CA ASN A 151 21.38 -5.04 -15.00
C ASN A 151 21.39 -3.50 -15.14
N LEU A 152 20.39 -2.78 -14.61
CA LEU A 152 20.39 -1.32 -14.59
C LEU A 152 21.34 -0.79 -13.50
N LEU A 153 22.58 -0.48 -13.89
CA LEU A 153 23.70 -0.15 -12.98
C LEU A 153 23.56 1.16 -12.18
N THR A 154 22.57 1.99 -12.50
CA THR A 154 22.30 3.23 -11.78
C THR A 154 21.05 3.13 -10.88
N LEU A 155 20.27 2.05 -11.01
CA LEU A 155 18.98 1.87 -10.36
C LEU A 155 19.12 1.57 -8.85
N LYS A 156 18.59 2.45 -8.01
CA LYS A 156 18.59 2.31 -6.55
C LYS A 156 17.21 1.94 -5.99
N TYR A 157 16.14 2.42 -6.62
CA TYR A 157 14.76 2.17 -6.24
C TYR A 157 14.01 1.49 -7.37
N CYS A 158 13.38 0.35 -7.08
CA CYS A 158 12.57 -0.40 -8.04
C CYS A 158 11.23 -0.80 -7.39
N LYS A 159 10.13 -0.42 -8.03
CA LYS A 159 8.78 -0.91 -7.71
C LYS A 159 8.18 -1.56 -8.95
N ILE A 160 7.67 -2.77 -8.82
CA ILE A 160 7.01 -3.51 -9.90
C ILE A 160 5.63 -3.93 -9.42
N GLU A 161 4.63 -3.76 -10.26
CA GLU A 161 3.26 -4.14 -10.03
C GLU A 161 2.73 -4.91 -11.24
N TYR A 162 2.19 -6.10 -11.02
CA TYR A 162 1.70 -6.95 -12.10
C TYR A 162 0.68 -7.97 -11.61
N GLU A 163 -0.11 -8.47 -12.58
CA GLU A 163 -1.06 -9.56 -12.38
C GLU A 163 -0.59 -10.81 -13.15
N ALA A 164 -0.65 -11.97 -12.49
CA ALA A 164 -0.35 -13.26 -13.11
C ALA A 164 -1.62 -13.86 -13.73
N LYS A 165 -1.49 -14.54 -14.86
CA LYS A 165 -2.61 -15.24 -15.51
C LYS A 165 -3.10 -16.39 -14.61
N ASN A 166 -4.41 -16.52 -14.42
CA ASN A 166 -5.10 -17.69 -13.86
C ASN A 166 -4.79 -18.11 -12.40
N PHE A 167 -4.38 -17.20 -11.50
CA PHE A 167 -3.96 -17.55 -10.11
C PHE A 167 -2.78 -18.53 -10.01
N GLU A 168 -2.24 -19.00 -11.14
CA GLU A 168 -1.15 -19.97 -11.20
C GLU A 168 0.14 -19.38 -10.60
N CYS A 169 0.98 -20.25 -10.02
CA CYS A 169 2.29 -19.86 -9.51
C CYS A 169 3.15 -19.48 -10.71
N PRO A 170 3.76 -18.28 -10.77
CA PRO A 170 4.73 -17.98 -11.81
C PRO A 170 5.87 -18.99 -11.77
N SER A 171 6.50 -19.26 -12.92
CA SER A 171 7.69 -20.11 -12.98
C SER A 171 8.79 -19.61 -12.05
N SER A 172 9.56 -20.55 -11.48
CA SER A 172 10.76 -20.22 -10.72
C SER A 172 11.70 -19.38 -11.59
N ILE A 173 12.33 -18.38 -10.96
CA ILE A 173 13.19 -17.42 -11.63
C ILE A 173 14.62 -17.93 -11.55
N TYR A 174 15.12 -18.40 -12.68
CA TYR A 174 16.49 -18.86 -12.83
C TYR A 174 17.29 -17.79 -13.52
N LEU A 175 18.30 -17.39 -12.80
CA LEU A 175 18.83 -16.07 -12.89
C LEU A 175 20.29 -16.53 -12.60
N THR A 176 21.09 -16.66 -13.66
CA THR A 176 22.40 -17.34 -13.69
C THR A 176 23.42 -16.33 -14.22
N GLU A 177 24.51 -16.10 -13.48
CA GLU A 177 25.57 -15.11 -13.79
C GLU A 177 25.16 -13.64 -13.59
N TYR A 178 25.70 -12.97 -12.56
CA TYR A 178 25.26 -11.60 -12.25
C TYR A 178 26.36 -10.64 -11.90
N ASN A 179 26.18 -9.45 -12.46
CA ASN A 179 26.69 -8.23 -11.87
C ASN A 179 25.85 -7.90 -10.63
N SER A 180 26.52 -7.56 -9.53
CA SER A 180 25.87 -7.12 -8.30
C SER A 180 25.01 -5.88 -8.56
N SER A 181 23.69 -6.04 -8.47
CA SER A 181 22.76 -4.95 -8.73
C SER A 181 22.84 -3.88 -7.63
N PRO A 182 22.75 -2.58 -7.97
CA PRO A 182 22.89 -1.50 -7.01
C PRO A 182 21.60 -1.17 -6.25
N ILE A 183 20.51 -1.89 -6.52
CA ILE A 183 19.19 -1.67 -5.93
C ILE A 183 19.27 -1.76 -4.41
N GLN A 184 18.71 -0.74 -3.75
CA GLN A 184 18.62 -0.60 -2.30
C GLN A 184 17.18 -0.77 -1.80
N TYR A 185 16.19 -0.48 -2.66
CA TYR A 185 14.77 -0.55 -2.36
C TYR A 185 14.06 -1.34 -3.45
N LEU A 186 13.49 -2.50 -3.10
CA LEU A 186 12.74 -3.36 -4.00
C LEU A 186 11.33 -3.60 -3.45
N ILE A 187 10.32 -3.27 -4.26
CA ILE A 187 8.91 -3.50 -3.95
C ILE A 187 8.28 -4.30 -5.10
N ILE A 188 7.72 -5.47 -4.79
CA ILE A 188 7.06 -6.35 -5.75
C ILE A 188 5.60 -6.53 -5.33
N ASN A 189 4.71 -5.91 -6.10
CA ASN A 189 3.26 -5.99 -5.98
C ASN A 189 2.73 -6.99 -7.02
N GLY A 190 2.87 -8.27 -6.73
CA GLY A 190 2.40 -9.35 -7.58
C GLY A 190 2.61 -10.71 -6.92
N ARG A 191 2.08 -11.77 -7.52
CA ARG A 191 2.40 -13.15 -7.12
C ARG A 191 3.85 -13.44 -7.49
N PHE A 192 4.69 -13.74 -6.52
CA PHE A 192 6.11 -13.98 -6.68
C PHE A 192 6.49 -15.38 -6.18
N PRO A 193 7.16 -16.21 -6.97
CA PRO A 193 7.55 -17.56 -6.58
C PRO A 193 8.52 -17.55 -5.39
N PHE A 194 8.13 -18.19 -4.28
CA PHE A 194 8.95 -18.25 -3.06
C PHE A 194 10.35 -18.82 -3.31
N LYS A 195 10.46 -19.81 -4.20
CA LYS A 195 11.75 -20.43 -4.56
C LYS A 195 12.75 -19.44 -5.16
N SER A 196 12.26 -18.40 -5.81
CA SER A 196 13.09 -17.37 -6.45
C SER A 196 13.62 -16.32 -5.50
N LEU A 197 13.10 -16.25 -4.27
CA LEU A 197 13.49 -15.23 -3.31
C LEU A 197 15.00 -15.28 -3.05
N ASN A 198 15.54 -16.49 -2.93
CA ASN A 198 16.96 -16.71 -2.75
C ASN A 198 17.78 -16.09 -3.90
N ASN A 199 17.48 -16.52 -5.14
CA ASN A 199 18.19 -16.05 -6.34
C ASN A 199 18.15 -14.51 -6.47
N VAL A 200 17.00 -13.90 -6.17
CA VAL A 200 16.86 -12.44 -6.19
C VAL A 200 17.72 -11.78 -5.12
N LEU A 201 17.70 -12.29 -3.90
CA LEU A 201 18.50 -11.75 -2.79
C LEU A 201 20.00 -11.81 -3.09
N CYS A 202 20.49 -12.89 -3.69
CA CYS A 202 21.89 -13.03 -4.14
C CYS A 202 22.32 -11.93 -5.11
N CYS A 203 21.41 -11.46 -5.96
CA CYS A 203 21.70 -10.41 -6.94
C CYS A 203 21.74 -9.00 -6.35
N LEU A 204 21.25 -8.83 -5.12
CA LEU A 204 20.96 -7.52 -4.54
C LEU A 204 21.75 -7.32 -3.23
N PRO A 205 23.09 -7.33 -3.26
CA PRO A 205 23.90 -7.25 -2.03
C PRO A 205 23.76 -5.92 -1.29
N LYS A 206 23.30 -4.85 -1.97
CA LYS A 206 23.07 -3.52 -1.40
C LYS A 206 21.63 -3.31 -0.90
N LEU A 207 20.79 -4.34 -0.95
CA LEU A 207 19.38 -4.23 -0.60
C LEU A 207 19.20 -3.90 0.88
N ARG A 208 18.42 -2.86 1.16
CA ARG A 208 18.08 -2.40 2.52
C ARG A 208 16.60 -2.52 2.81
N HIS A 209 15.77 -2.40 1.78
CA HIS A 209 14.32 -2.45 1.86
C HIS A 209 13.77 -3.48 0.87
N LEU A 210 13.07 -4.48 1.38
CA LEU A 210 12.36 -5.48 0.59
C LEU A 210 10.88 -5.50 0.97
N SER A 211 10.00 -5.41 -0.02
CA SER A 211 8.56 -5.62 0.16
C SER A 211 8.00 -6.53 -0.94
N ILE A 212 7.35 -7.64 -0.60
CA ILE A 212 6.71 -8.54 -1.56
C ILE A 212 5.29 -8.86 -1.09
N ASN A 213 4.30 -8.53 -1.94
CA ASN A 213 2.87 -8.62 -1.58
C ASN A 213 2.29 -10.04 -1.63
N ALA A 214 2.90 -10.98 -2.35
CA ALA A 214 2.42 -12.36 -2.37
C ALA A 214 3.53 -13.33 -2.77
N LEU A 215 4.24 -13.88 -1.78
CA LEU A 215 5.09 -15.04 -1.96
C LEU A 215 4.23 -16.29 -2.05
N VAL A 216 4.34 -17.02 -3.16
CA VAL A 216 3.52 -18.20 -3.45
C VAL A 216 4.37 -19.47 -3.51
N HIS A 217 3.83 -20.57 -3.02
CA HIS A 217 4.50 -21.87 -3.10
C HIS A 217 4.40 -22.45 -4.52
N CYS A 218 5.53 -22.77 -5.15
CA CYS A 218 5.57 -23.55 -6.39
C CYS A 218 6.02 -25.00 -6.09
N ARG A 219 5.61 -25.97 -6.94
CA ARG A 219 5.78 -27.42 -6.72
C ARG A 219 7.22 -27.91 -6.73
N ASP A 220 8.19 -27.09 -7.14
CA ASP A 220 9.58 -27.50 -7.31
C ASP A 220 10.35 -27.55 -5.98
N TYR A 221 11.33 -28.46 -5.90
CA TYR A 221 12.22 -28.60 -4.74
C TYR A 221 13.04 -27.31 -4.48
N PHE A 222 13.13 -26.93 -3.20
CA PHE A 222 13.87 -25.76 -2.73
C PHE A 222 15.27 -26.17 -2.27
N GLU A 223 16.29 -25.80 -3.05
CA GLU A 223 17.69 -25.97 -2.63
C GLU A 223 18.21 -24.65 -2.08
N THR A 224 18.79 -24.70 -0.88
CA THR A 224 19.51 -23.56 -0.32
C THR A 224 20.96 -23.63 -0.71
N GLN A 225 21.46 -22.53 -1.25
CA GLN A 225 22.88 -22.31 -1.42
C GLN A 225 23.42 -21.61 -0.17
N ASN A 226 24.70 -21.84 0.16
CA ASN A 226 25.40 -21.10 1.21
C ASN A 226 25.66 -19.68 0.72
N LEU A 227 25.23 -18.67 1.48
CA LEU A 227 25.13 -17.32 0.96
C LEU A 227 25.72 -16.25 1.85
N SER A 228 26.10 -15.17 1.19
CA SER A 228 26.63 -13.97 1.82
C SER A 228 25.51 -13.23 2.54
N PRO A 229 25.73 -12.78 3.79
CA PRO A 229 24.72 -12.03 4.52
C PRO A 229 24.41 -10.69 3.83
N ILE A 230 23.12 -10.34 3.76
CA ILE A 230 22.65 -9.09 3.16
C ILE A 230 22.33 -8.11 4.29
N ASN A 231 22.61 -6.82 4.07
CA ASN A 231 22.32 -5.76 5.04
C ASN A 231 20.87 -5.23 4.92
N LEU A 232 19.90 -6.16 4.90
CA LEU A 232 18.47 -5.84 4.91
C LEU A 232 18.09 -5.22 6.25
N LYS A 233 17.38 -4.07 6.22
CA LYS A 233 16.90 -3.36 7.41
C LYS A 233 15.39 -3.43 7.55
N TYR A 234 14.67 -3.36 6.44
CA TYR A 234 13.21 -3.46 6.41
C TYR A 234 12.80 -4.60 5.50
N VAL A 235 11.92 -5.45 6.01
CA VAL A 235 11.31 -6.54 5.26
C VAL A 235 9.80 -6.56 5.49
N ALA A 236 9.02 -6.53 4.42
CA ALA A 236 7.58 -6.77 4.44
C ALA A 236 7.21 -7.91 3.47
N LEU A 237 6.80 -9.06 3.98
CA LEU A 237 6.52 -10.24 3.17
C LEU A 237 5.14 -10.80 3.48
N LYS A 238 4.37 -11.09 2.44
CA LYS A 238 3.12 -11.82 2.56
C LYS A 238 3.25 -13.21 1.96
N PHE A 239 3.18 -14.22 2.82
CA PHE A 239 3.29 -15.63 2.48
C PHE A 239 1.90 -16.25 2.24
N ASP A 240 1.68 -16.77 1.03
CA ASP A 240 0.45 -17.43 0.61
C ASP A 240 0.68 -18.96 0.60
N CYS A 241 0.15 -19.65 1.62
CA CYS A 241 0.28 -21.10 1.81
C CYS A 241 1.72 -21.62 1.94
N ILE A 242 2.62 -20.88 2.60
CA ILE A 242 4.02 -21.31 2.81
C ILE A 242 4.21 -21.71 4.26
N ARG A 243 4.67 -22.95 4.45
CA ARG A 243 4.95 -23.52 5.77
C ARG A 243 6.06 -22.76 6.50
N PHE A 244 5.93 -22.67 7.82
CA PHE A 244 6.83 -21.93 8.70
C PHE A 244 8.28 -22.42 8.61
N ASP A 245 8.51 -23.73 8.52
CA ASP A 245 9.86 -24.32 8.41
C ASP A 245 10.65 -23.77 7.23
N LYS A 246 9.99 -23.54 6.09
CA LYS A 246 10.59 -22.92 4.92
C LYS A 246 10.91 -21.44 5.15
N VAL A 247 10.01 -20.72 5.81
CA VAL A 247 10.23 -19.31 6.14
C VAL A 247 11.34 -19.15 7.17
N GLU A 248 11.33 -19.96 8.21
CA GLU A 248 12.34 -20.00 9.26
C GLU A 248 13.76 -20.12 8.68
N LYS A 249 13.95 -20.97 7.66
CA LYS A 249 15.22 -21.11 6.97
C LYS A 249 15.69 -19.79 6.35
N ILE A 250 14.81 -19.10 5.61
CA ILE A 250 15.13 -17.79 5.00
C ILE A 250 15.41 -16.72 6.05
N LEU A 251 14.65 -16.72 7.16
CA LEU A 251 14.87 -15.78 8.25
C LEU A 251 16.27 -15.96 8.86
N LYS A 252 16.70 -17.21 9.07
CA LYS A 252 18.04 -17.55 9.58
C LYS A 252 19.14 -17.13 8.62
N ASP A 253 18.94 -17.35 7.32
CA ASP A 253 19.98 -17.15 6.31
C ASP A 253 20.20 -15.65 5.98
N PHE A 254 19.15 -14.82 5.96
CA PHE A 254 19.25 -13.46 5.40
C PHE A 254 18.92 -12.32 6.35
N PHE A 255 18.17 -12.55 7.43
CA PHE A 255 17.51 -11.44 8.15
C PHE A 255 18.23 -10.99 9.41
N HIS A 256 19.52 -11.31 9.53
CA HIS A 256 20.30 -10.99 10.72
C HIS A 256 20.31 -9.50 11.09
N ASN A 257 20.34 -8.62 10.09
CA ASN A 257 20.41 -7.17 10.27
C ASN A 257 19.04 -6.46 10.23
N VAL A 258 17.95 -7.23 10.13
CA VAL A 258 16.60 -6.67 9.98
C VAL A 258 16.16 -5.97 11.26
N GLN A 259 15.66 -4.74 11.09
CA GLN A 259 15.16 -3.89 12.17
C GLN A 259 13.63 -3.84 12.19
N ILE A 260 13.01 -3.95 11.02
CA ILE A 260 11.55 -3.93 10.85
C ILE A 260 11.15 -5.15 10.02
N LEU A 261 10.33 -6.02 10.61
CA LEU A 261 9.80 -7.22 9.99
C LEU A 261 8.27 -7.20 10.04
N HIS A 262 7.65 -7.06 8.87
CA HIS A 262 6.21 -7.14 8.69
C HIS A 262 5.86 -8.41 7.92
N LEU A 263 5.05 -9.27 8.50
CA LEU A 263 4.67 -10.56 7.92
C LEU A 263 3.15 -10.66 7.78
N THR A 264 2.70 -11.15 6.65
CA THR A 264 1.32 -11.63 6.49
C THR A 264 1.36 -13.10 6.10
N THR A 265 0.67 -13.98 6.80
CA THR A 265 0.76 -15.43 6.59
C THR A 265 -0.63 -16.06 6.60
N LYS A 266 -0.73 -17.28 6.06
CA LYS A 266 -1.98 -18.05 6.07
C LYS A 266 -1.78 -19.53 6.35
N TYR A 267 -2.80 -20.18 6.90
CA TYR A 267 -3.01 -21.63 7.04
C TYR A 267 -2.12 -22.39 8.03
N ASP A 268 -0.82 -22.11 8.12
CA ASP A 268 0.08 -22.88 8.98
C ASP A 268 0.06 -22.38 10.43
N GLU A 269 -0.47 -23.17 11.36
CA GLU A 269 -0.53 -22.84 12.79
C GLU A 269 0.85 -22.67 13.44
N ALA A 270 1.92 -23.19 12.83
CA ALA A 270 3.26 -22.99 13.36
C ALA A 270 3.66 -21.50 13.46
N TYR A 271 3.01 -20.60 12.70
CA TYR A 271 3.16 -19.16 12.85
C TYR A 271 2.62 -18.60 14.18
N LEU A 272 1.78 -19.36 14.88
CA LEU A 272 1.19 -18.99 16.17
C LEU A 272 1.99 -19.53 17.37
N ASN A 273 3.11 -20.21 17.13
CA ASN A 273 3.98 -20.70 18.19
C ASN A 273 4.91 -19.57 18.69
N ALA A 274 4.56 -18.96 19.83
CA ALA A 274 5.32 -17.86 20.39
C ALA A 274 6.74 -18.26 20.78
N LYS A 275 6.94 -19.47 21.32
CA LYS A 275 8.28 -19.91 21.75
C LYS A 275 9.23 -20.06 20.57
N ARG A 276 8.76 -20.63 19.46
CA ARG A 276 9.54 -20.77 18.22
C ARG A 276 9.93 -19.41 17.65
N TRP A 277 9.04 -18.43 17.68
CA TRP A 277 9.37 -17.06 17.29
C TRP A 277 10.39 -16.40 18.23
N GLU A 278 10.21 -16.53 19.54
CA GLU A 278 11.12 -15.99 20.55
C GLU A 278 12.54 -16.53 20.33
N ASP A 279 12.68 -17.85 20.20
CA ASP A 279 13.98 -18.51 20.00
C ASP A 279 14.63 -18.06 18.68
N LEU A 280 13.84 -17.93 17.61
CA LEU A 280 14.30 -17.45 16.31
C LEU A 280 14.78 -15.99 16.37
N ILE A 281 14.02 -15.10 17.01
CA ILE A 281 14.35 -13.68 17.10
C ILE A 281 15.61 -13.47 17.95
N VAL A 282 15.67 -14.12 19.11
CA VAL A 282 16.83 -14.02 20.02
C VAL A 282 18.10 -14.52 19.34
N SER A 283 18.00 -15.64 18.62
CA SER A 283 19.18 -16.30 18.04
C SER A 283 19.65 -15.65 16.74
N TYR A 284 18.72 -15.19 15.88
CA TYR A 284 19.04 -14.82 14.51
C TYR A 284 18.70 -13.38 14.14
N MET A 285 17.90 -12.63 14.91
CA MET A 285 17.49 -11.26 14.58
C MET A 285 17.74 -10.28 15.74
N PRO A 286 19.00 -10.13 16.20
CA PRO A 286 19.31 -9.35 17.40
C PRO A 286 18.96 -7.86 17.27
N TYR A 287 18.92 -7.33 16.05
CA TYR A 287 18.64 -5.92 15.77
C TYR A 287 17.14 -5.61 15.55
N LEU A 288 16.26 -6.60 15.69
CA LEU A 288 14.83 -6.43 15.44
C LEU A 288 14.19 -5.50 16.49
N ARG A 289 13.56 -4.43 15.99
CA ARG A 289 12.88 -3.39 16.77
C ARG A 289 11.37 -3.44 16.59
N VAL A 290 10.91 -3.72 15.38
CA VAL A 290 9.50 -3.83 15.04
C VAL A 290 9.26 -5.23 14.48
N PHE A 291 8.44 -5.99 15.20
CA PHE A 291 7.91 -7.26 14.75
C PHE A 291 6.40 -7.11 14.60
N ASP A 292 5.92 -7.27 13.38
CA ASP A 292 4.51 -7.19 13.03
C ASP A 292 4.12 -8.41 12.23
N ILE A 293 3.08 -9.11 12.67
CA ILE A 293 2.54 -10.29 12.02
C ILE A 293 1.03 -10.17 11.88
N ASN A 294 0.51 -10.62 10.75
CA ASN A 294 -0.90 -10.81 10.47
C ASN A 294 -1.09 -12.21 9.90
N HIS A 295 -1.65 -13.12 10.69
CA HIS A 295 -1.87 -14.51 10.33
C HIS A 295 -3.36 -14.78 10.14
N GLN A 296 -3.74 -15.41 9.03
CA GLN A 296 -5.12 -15.81 8.77
C GLN A 296 -5.22 -17.33 8.69
N ASN A 297 -6.19 -17.93 9.36
CA ASN A 297 -6.40 -19.37 9.31
C ASN A 297 -7.88 -19.72 9.32
N SER A 298 -8.20 -20.87 8.73
CA SER A 298 -9.49 -21.54 8.85
C SER A 298 -9.40 -22.51 10.02
N MET A 299 -10.13 -22.24 11.09
CA MET A 299 -10.13 -22.98 12.35
C MET A 299 -10.97 -24.27 12.30
N LEU A 300 -11.34 -24.72 11.09
CA LEU A 300 -12.05 -25.98 10.88
C LEU A 300 -11.15 -27.13 11.37
N ASN A 301 -11.41 -27.60 12.60
CA ASN A 301 -10.79 -28.76 13.27
C ASN A 301 -9.51 -28.53 14.10
N ASN A 302 -9.20 -27.30 14.52
CA ASN A 302 -7.97 -27.06 15.29
C ASN A 302 -8.19 -27.14 16.80
N ASN A 303 -7.36 -27.95 17.48
CA ASN A 303 -7.33 -28.09 18.94
C ASN A 303 -6.84 -26.82 19.67
N LEU A 304 -6.22 -25.89 18.97
CA LEU A 304 -5.70 -24.64 19.51
C LEU A 304 -6.53 -23.46 19.01
N THR A 305 -7.20 -22.78 19.93
CA THR A 305 -7.88 -21.52 19.62
C THR A 305 -6.85 -20.39 19.49
N TYR A 306 -7.17 -19.35 18.73
CA TYR A 306 -6.36 -18.12 18.71
C TYR A 306 -6.19 -17.53 20.10
N HIS A 307 -7.21 -17.70 20.95
CA HIS A 307 -7.18 -17.31 22.34
C HIS A 307 -6.06 -18.00 23.13
N ASP A 308 -5.86 -19.32 22.95
CA ASP A 308 -4.77 -20.04 23.61
C ASP A 308 -3.39 -19.69 23.04
N SER A 309 -3.34 -19.36 21.75
CA SER A 309 -2.11 -18.88 21.11
C SER A 309 -1.66 -17.53 21.68
N ILE A 310 -2.57 -16.57 21.87
CA ILE A 310 -2.24 -15.23 22.42
C ILE A 310 -1.63 -15.32 23.82
N LYS A 311 -2.10 -16.23 24.67
CA LYS A 311 -1.52 -16.42 26.01
C LYS A 311 -0.02 -16.69 25.95
N GLN A 312 0.46 -17.37 24.91
CA GLN A 312 1.89 -17.67 24.73
C GLN A 312 2.70 -16.41 24.36
N PHE A 313 2.08 -15.40 23.74
CA PHE A 313 2.72 -14.12 23.40
C PHE A 313 2.72 -13.09 24.55
N ASN A 314 2.39 -13.51 25.78
CA ASN A 314 2.44 -12.67 26.98
C ASN A 314 3.67 -12.97 27.87
N SER A 315 4.66 -13.71 27.36
CA SER A 315 5.92 -13.94 28.08
C SER A 315 6.67 -12.62 28.35
N SER A 316 7.58 -12.63 29.33
CA SER A 316 8.38 -11.45 29.67
C SER A 316 9.20 -10.90 28.49
N PHE A 317 9.54 -11.75 27.51
CA PHE A 317 10.23 -11.35 26.29
C PHE A 317 9.38 -10.37 25.46
N TRP A 318 8.12 -10.73 25.17
CA TRP A 318 7.20 -9.93 24.35
C TRP A 318 6.85 -8.60 25.02
N ILE A 319 6.55 -8.65 26.33
CA ILE A 319 6.24 -7.46 27.14
C ILE A 319 7.42 -6.49 27.16
N LYS A 320 8.65 -6.97 27.40
CA LYS A 320 9.86 -6.10 27.40
C LYS A 320 10.12 -5.45 26.04
N LYS A 321 9.73 -6.11 24.95
CA LYS A 321 9.84 -5.58 23.59
C LYS A 321 8.69 -4.65 23.19
N ASN A 322 7.67 -4.50 24.04
CA ASN A 322 6.43 -3.78 23.73
C ASN A 322 5.75 -4.29 22.45
N TRP A 323 5.81 -5.60 22.20
CA TRP A 323 5.11 -6.24 21.10
C TRP A 323 3.87 -6.96 21.65
N PHE A 324 2.70 -6.51 21.21
CA PHE A 324 1.42 -7.02 21.67
C PHE A 324 0.66 -7.62 20.50
N PHE A 325 -0.25 -8.55 20.79
CA PHE A 325 -0.99 -9.28 19.78
C PHE A 325 -2.43 -9.46 20.22
N THR A 326 -3.33 -9.54 19.25
CA THR A 326 -4.73 -9.87 19.47
C THR A 326 -5.24 -10.72 18.30
N HIS A 327 -6.53 -11.06 18.35
CA HIS A 327 -7.19 -11.80 17.30
C HIS A 327 -8.58 -11.23 17.02
N GLN A 328 -9.11 -11.56 15.85
CA GLN A 328 -10.48 -11.31 15.43
C GLN A 328 -11.00 -12.58 14.76
N HIS A 329 -12.26 -12.92 15.02
CA HIS A 329 -12.95 -14.00 14.32
C HIS A 329 -13.92 -13.41 13.30
N ASP A 330 -13.96 -13.97 12.09
CA ASP A 330 -14.93 -13.66 11.05
C ASP A 330 -16.00 -14.76 11.05
N TRP A 331 -17.08 -14.52 11.80
CA TRP A 331 -18.20 -15.46 11.97
C TRP A 331 -19.17 -15.42 10.77
N ALA A 332 -19.00 -14.46 9.83
CA ALA A 332 -19.97 -14.21 8.75
C ALA A 332 -19.82 -15.16 7.54
N LYS A 333 -18.69 -15.87 7.43
CA LYS A 333 -18.53 -16.96 6.46
C LYS A 333 -18.71 -18.25 7.25
N ARG A 334 -19.46 -19.22 6.73
CA ARG A 334 -19.60 -20.59 7.29
C ARG A 334 -18.27 -21.40 7.32
N LEU A 335 -17.14 -20.70 7.35
CA LEU A 335 -15.78 -21.17 7.46
C LEU A 335 -15.26 -20.44 8.70
N ASP A 336 -14.91 -21.15 9.77
CA ASP A 336 -14.39 -20.57 11.02
C ASP A 336 -13.06 -19.83 10.80
N THR A 337 -13.07 -18.70 10.10
CA THR A 337 -11.85 -17.98 9.76
C THR A 337 -11.55 -16.98 10.85
N GLY A 338 -10.32 -16.97 11.34
CA GLY A 338 -9.84 -15.96 12.28
C GLY A 338 -8.52 -15.37 11.84
N ILE A 339 -8.25 -14.18 12.36
CA ILE A 339 -7.07 -13.39 12.10
C ILE A 339 -6.37 -13.15 13.42
N PHE A 340 -5.12 -13.58 13.56
CA PHE A 340 -4.20 -13.18 14.63
C PHE A 340 -3.33 -12.05 14.11
N TYR A 341 -3.15 -10.98 14.88
CA TYR A 341 -2.37 -9.84 14.41
C TYR A 341 -1.70 -9.06 15.54
N SER A 342 -0.61 -8.39 15.20
CA SER A 342 0.10 -7.48 16.13
C SER A 342 -0.72 -6.23 16.41
N THR A 343 -0.88 -5.91 17.69
CA THR A 343 -1.45 -4.66 18.17
C THR A 343 -0.30 -3.71 18.45
N ASP A 344 -0.04 -2.82 17.50
CA ASP A 344 0.92 -1.76 17.73
C ASP A 344 0.29 -0.70 18.67
N PRO A 345 0.92 -0.30 19.78
CA PRO A 345 0.50 0.89 20.52
C PRO A 345 0.49 2.16 19.62
N TYR A 346 1.16 2.14 18.46
CA TYR A 346 1.22 3.22 17.48
C TYR A 346 0.38 3.03 16.19
N ARG A 347 -0.31 1.88 15.94
CA ARG A 347 -1.13 1.69 14.71
C ARG A 347 -2.59 2.08 14.82
N ARG A 348 -3.25 1.93 15.97
CA ARG A 348 -4.71 2.06 16.00
C ARG A 348 -5.15 3.52 16.09
N LYS A 349 -5.13 4.24 14.97
CA LYS A 349 -6.02 5.40 14.79
C LYS A 349 -7.43 4.96 14.42
N ASP A 350 -7.60 3.79 13.78
CA ASP A 350 -8.88 3.32 13.24
C ASP A 350 -9.28 1.92 13.78
N TYR A 351 -10.55 1.74 14.16
CA TYR A 351 -11.17 0.51 14.71
C TYR A 351 -12.48 0.19 13.96
N GLY A 352 -12.76 -1.07 13.66
CA GLY A 352 -13.95 -1.49 12.88
C GLY A 352 -14.77 -2.57 13.57
N PHE A 353 -16.11 -2.40 13.63
CA PHE A 353 -17.06 -3.41 14.11
C PHE A 353 -17.72 -4.17 12.95
N HIS A 354 -17.73 -5.49 13.06
CA HIS A 354 -18.46 -6.41 12.20
C HIS A 354 -19.32 -7.31 13.09
N TRP A 355 -20.64 -7.16 13.06
CA TRP A 355 -21.60 -8.00 13.77
C TRP A 355 -22.56 -8.59 12.75
N GLU A 356 -22.69 -9.91 12.62
CA GLU A 356 -23.90 -10.53 12.09
C GLU A 356 -24.20 -11.80 12.90
N ILE A 357 -25.43 -11.84 13.44
CA ILE A 357 -26.34 -12.97 13.74
C ILE A 357 -25.65 -14.22 14.34
N ASP A 358 -25.82 -14.56 15.62
CA ASP A 358 -27.07 -15.11 16.15
C ASP A 358 -27.22 -14.98 17.67
N GLU A 359 -28.45 -15.18 18.14
CA GLU A 359 -28.84 -15.40 19.53
C GLU A 359 -28.04 -16.54 20.18
N GLU A 360 -26.84 -16.29 20.69
CA GLU A 360 -26.31 -17.09 21.79
C GLU A 360 -25.24 -16.32 22.58
N ASN A 361 -25.39 -16.41 23.90
CA ASN A 361 -24.67 -15.66 24.92
C ASN A 361 -23.15 -15.85 24.83
N CYS A 362 -22.45 -14.96 24.11
CA CYS A 362 -21.00 -14.84 24.25
C CYS A 362 -20.64 -14.18 25.59
N SER A 363 -19.99 -14.94 26.47
CA SER A 363 -19.51 -14.48 27.78
C SER A 363 -18.48 -13.35 27.68
N HIS A 364 -18.80 -12.22 28.33
CA HIS A 364 -17.94 -11.18 28.91
C HIS A 364 -16.54 -10.94 28.28
N PHE A 365 -16.46 -10.03 27.31
CA PHE A 365 -15.21 -9.38 26.89
C PHE A 365 -15.23 -7.91 27.37
N GLN A 366 -14.30 -7.51 28.25
CA GLN A 366 -13.93 -6.10 28.45
C GLN A 366 -12.52 -5.93 27.87
N GLU A 367 -12.38 -5.25 26.73
CA GLU A 367 -11.06 -4.88 26.20
C GLU A 367 -10.49 -3.73 27.05
N ILE A 368 -9.34 -3.95 27.70
CA ILE A 368 -8.81 -3.09 28.78
C ILE A 368 -8.15 -1.78 28.28
N ASN A 369 -8.05 -1.51 26.97
CA ASN A 369 -7.43 -0.26 26.50
C ASN A 369 -7.89 0.20 25.10
N LEU A 370 -8.92 1.05 25.07
CA LEU A 370 -9.48 1.65 23.84
C LEU A 370 -9.13 3.14 23.67
N ASN A 371 -8.24 3.66 24.53
CA ASN A 371 -7.88 5.07 24.57
C ASN A 371 -7.11 5.54 23.33
N SER A 372 -6.50 4.64 22.55
CA SER A 372 -5.76 5.02 21.34
C SER A 372 -6.65 5.23 20.11
N VAL A 373 -7.87 4.72 20.12
CA VAL A 373 -8.77 4.73 18.95
C VAL A 373 -9.30 6.13 18.68
N GLN A 374 -9.08 6.64 17.46
CA GLN A 374 -9.53 7.96 17.01
C GLN A 374 -10.63 7.90 15.94
N HIS A 375 -10.84 6.74 15.31
CA HIS A 375 -11.82 6.50 14.27
C HIS A 375 -12.53 5.17 14.50
N VAL A 376 -13.85 5.18 14.50
CA VAL A 376 -14.68 3.98 14.56
C VAL A 376 -15.41 3.79 13.23
N SER A 377 -15.42 2.57 12.69
CA SER A 377 -16.16 2.20 11.48
C SER A 377 -17.15 1.07 11.77
N ILE A 378 -18.43 1.27 11.46
CA ILE A 378 -19.51 0.30 11.69
C ILE A 378 -19.96 -0.28 10.35
N TYR A 379 -19.91 -1.60 10.24
CA TYR A 379 -20.18 -2.35 9.01
C TYR A 379 -21.40 -3.26 9.10
N SER A 380 -22.22 -3.18 10.15
CA SER A 380 -23.35 -4.10 10.35
C SER A 380 -24.71 -3.52 9.95
N ARG A 381 -25.66 -4.41 9.62
CA ARG A 381 -27.08 -4.12 9.37
C ARG A 381 -28.00 -4.39 10.57
N GLN A 382 -27.51 -5.03 11.64
CA GLN A 382 -28.28 -5.35 12.85
C GLN A 382 -27.39 -5.23 14.10
N ILE A 383 -27.95 -4.71 15.21
CA ILE A 383 -27.27 -4.77 16.51
C ILE A 383 -27.72 -6.02 17.25
N THR A 384 -26.76 -6.82 17.71
CA THR A 384 -26.97 -7.74 18.81
C THR A 384 -26.85 -6.93 20.11
N ASN A 385 -27.77 -7.13 21.07
CA ASN A 385 -27.80 -6.46 22.39
C ASN A 385 -26.59 -6.82 23.31
N ILE A 386 -25.50 -7.28 22.71
CA ILE A 386 -24.45 -8.07 23.34
C ILE A 386 -23.17 -7.23 23.30
N TYR A 387 -23.07 -6.33 24.29
CA TYR A 387 -21.86 -5.59 24.72
C TYR A 387 -21.28 -4.54 23.75
N LEU A 388 -21.36 -3.26 24.17
CA LEU A 388 -20.73 -2.14 23.47
C LEU A 388 -19.56 -1.60 24.28
N ASN A 389 -18.36 -1.81 23.74
CA ASN A 389 -17.13 -1.19 24.22
C ASN A 389 -17.22 0.36 24.08
N TYR A 390 -16.74 1.09 25.09
CA TYR A 390 -16.68 2.56 25.06
C TYR A 390 -15.32 3.06 24.55
N PHE A 391 -15.32 3.99 23.58
CA PHE A 391 -14.11 4.55 22.97
C PHE A 391 -13.99 6.04 23.29
N PRO A 392 -13.22 6.44 24.32
CA PRO A 392 -13.27 7.78 24.88
C PRO A 392 -12.63 8.88 24.01
N ASN A 393 -11.78 8.52 23.03
CA ASN A 393 -10.97 9.47 22.25
C ASN A 393 -11.33 9.50 20.75
N VAL A 394 -12.50 8.98 20.38
CA VAL A 394 -12.93 8.91 18.99
C VAL A 394 -13.32 10.28 18.46
N THR A 395 -12.75 10.64 17.32
CA THR A 395 -13.00 11.89 16.60
C THR A 395 -13.56 11.67 15.20
N GLN A 396 -13.56 10.43 14.69
CA GLN A 396 -14.10 10.10 13.38
C GLN A 396 -15.04 8.90 13.48
N LEU A 397 -16.14 8.93 12.73
CA LEU A 397 -17.11 7.84 12.67
C LEU A 397 -17.47 7.55 11.21
N THR A 398 -17.42 6.28 10.82
CA THR A 398 -17.93 5.81 9.53
C THR A 398 -19.04 4.80 9.76
N ILE A 399 -20.25 5.05 9.26
CA ILE A 399 -21.36 4.09 9.28
C ILE A 399 -21.58 3.62 7.86
N LYS A 400 -21.16 2.40 7.52
CA LYS A 400 -21.29 1.86 6.15
C LYS A 400 -22.68 1.31 5.86
N HIS A 401 -23.34 0.74 6.85
CA HIS A 401 -24.68 0.17 6.72
C HIS A 401 -25.59 0.71 7.84
N TYR A 402 -26.84 1.02 7.50
CA TYR A 402 -27.85 1.41 8.48
C TYR A 402 -28.31 0.16 9.22
N PHE A 403 -28.47 0.29 10.54
CA PHE A 403 -28.93 -0.78 11.42
C PHE A 403 -30.04 -0.25 12.32
N GLN A 404 -31.01 -1.10 12.63
CA GLN A 404 -32.07 -0.80 13.59
C GLN A 404 -31.64 -1.21 14.99
N THR A 405 -32.00 -0.39 15.97
CA THR A 405 -31.83 -0.63 17.40
C THR A 405 -33.18 -1.00 18.01
N SER A 406 -33.19 -1.74 19.13
CA SER A 406 -34.42 -1.99 19.91
C SER A 406 -35.12 -0.71 20.37
N ASP A 407 -34.36 0.39 20.48
CA ASP A 407 -34.81 1.66 21.08
C ASP A 407 -35.18 2.72 20.02
N ASP A 408 -35.54 2.29 18.80
CA ASP A 408 -35.98 3.12 17.66
C ASP A 408 -35.00 4.21 17.14
N SER A 409 -33.88 4.50 17.81
CA SER A 409 -32.87 5.45 17.35
C SER A 409 -31.42 4.97 17.56
N ILE A 410 -30.64 5.08 16.49
CA ILE A 410 -29.22 4.72 16.44
C ILE A 410 -28.34 5.55 17.39
N ILE A 411 -28.82 6.73 17.78
CA ILE A 411 -28.05 7.71 18.54
C ILE A 411 -27.83 7.28 19.97
N THR A 412 -28.84 6.67 20.58
CA THR A 412 -28.73 6.15 21.95
C THR A 412 -27.59 5.14 22.00
N THR A 413 -27.56 4.21 21.05
CA THR A 413 -26.47 3.24 20.95
C THR A 413 -25.12 3.88 20.68
N LEU A 414 -25.03 4.81 19.74
CA LEU A 414 -23.78 5.47 19.41
C LEU A 414 -23.23 6.31 20.57
N ASN A 415 -24.08 6.98 21.35
CA ASN A 415 -23.68 7.70 22.56
C ASN A 415 -23.12 6.78 23.65
N HIS A 416 -23.59 5.54 23.73
CA HIS A 416 -23.02 4.53 24.64
C HIS A 416 -21.66 4.00 24.15
N MET A 417 -21.36 4.07 22.85
CA MET A 417 -20.09 3.61 22.27
C MET A 417 -19.04 4.70 22.25
N ILE A 418 -19.40 5.93 21.89
CA ILE A 418 -18.45 7.01 21.62
C ILE A 418 -18.99 8.36 22.14
N PRO A 419 -18.11 9.29 22.53
CA PRO A 419 -18.53 10.64 22.87
C PRO A 419 -18.86 11.42 21.59
N LEU A 420 -20.12 11.41 21.15
CA LEU A 420 -20.57 12.10 19.92
C LEU A 420 -20.20 13.59 19.90
N VAL A 421 -20.11 14.23 21.06
CA VAL A 421 -19.69 15.63 21.20
C VAL A 421 -18.26 15.86 20.68
N GLN A 422 -17.36 14.87 20.74
CA GLN A 422 -15.98 14.99 20.28
C GLN A 422 -15.81 14.69 18.78
N LEU A 423 -16.88 14.29 18.11
CA LEU A 423 -16.83 13.87 16.72
C LEU A 423 -16.53 15.05 15.79
N LYS A 424 -15.47 14.89 15.00
CA LYS A 424 -14.93 15.86 14.04
C LYS A 424 -15.29 15.50 12.60
N LYS A 425 -15.35 14.20 12.30
CA LYS A 425 -15.72 13.68 10.97
C LYS A 425 -16.76 12.58 11.05
N LEU A 426 -17.75 12.63 10.16
CA LEU A 426 -18.82 11.65 10.05
C LEU A 426 -18.93 11.22 8.59
N THR A 427 -18.84 9.92 8.32
CA THR A 427 -19.06 9.34 6.99
C THR A 427 -20.24 8.38 7.05
N ILE A 428 -21.28 8.61 6.26
CA ILE A 428 -22.43 7.70 6.13
C ILE A 428 -22.39 7.10 4.73
N GLY A 429 -22.26 5.78 4.65
CA GLY A 429 -22.16 5.01 3.41
C GLY A 429 -23.40 4.18 3.07
N SER A 430 -24.44 4.23 3.91
CA SER A 430 -25.65 3.44 3.70
C SER A 430 -26.67 4.19 2.84
N TYR A 431 -27.20 3.51 1.82
CA TYR A 431 -28.25 4.02 0.93
C TYR A 431 -29.63 4.10 1.62
N ASN A 432 -29.85 3.31 2.68
CA ASN A 432 -31.10 3.24 3.45
C ASN A 432 -31.02 3.99 4.79
N PHE A 433 -30.09 4.94 4.96
CA PHE A 433 -30.00 5.69 6.22
C PHE A 433 -31.15 6.70 6.33
N PRO A 434 -32.07 6.60 7.32
CA PRO A 434 -33.20 7.51 7.44
C PRO A 434 -32.71 8.94 7.66
N PHE A 435 -33.26 9.88 6.88
CA PHE A 435 -32.87 11.29 6.95
C PHE A 435 -33.07 11.88 8.36
N GLU A 436 -34.15 11.50 9.05
CA GLU A 436 -34.42 11.92 10.43
C GLU A 436 -33.32 11.52 11.41
N GLU A 437 -32.72 10.33 11.25
CA GLU A 437 -31.60 9.90 12.09
C GLU A 437 -30.32 10.67 11.78
N ILE A 438 -30.11 11.11 10.54
CA ILE A 438 -29.00 12.02 10.18
C ILE A 438 -29.18 13.35 10.90
N ILE A 439 -30.38 13.95 10.86
CA ILE A 439 -30.67 15.22 11.53
C ILE A 439 -30.46 15.10 13.03
N LYS A 440 -30.95 14.03 13.65
CA LYS A 440 -30.73 13.79 15.07
C LYS A 440 -29.23 13.59 15.37
N LEU A 441 -28.47 12.84 14.56
CA LEU A 441 -27.02 12.66 14.75
C LEU A 441 -26.24 13.98 14.70
N LEU A 442 -26.60 14.86 13.78
CA LEU A 442 -25.99 16.19 13.66
C LEU A 442 -26.24 17.06 14.91
N ARG A 443 -27.41 16.91 15.56
CA ARG A 443 -27.70 17.62 16.82
C ARG A 443 -26.78 17.20 17.97
N PHE A 444 -26.33 15.95 18.00
CA PHE A 444 -25.43 15.42 19.04
C PHE A 444 -23.94 15.50 18.68
N THR A 445 -23.59 16.08 17.52
CA THR A 445 -22.20 16.20 17.04
C THR A 445 -21.82 17.66 16.78
N PRO A 446 -21.85 18.55 17.79
CA PRO A 446 -21.63 20.00 17.63
C PRO A 446 -20.25 20.39 17.09
N ASN A 447 -19.25 19.51 17.20
CA ASN A 447 -17.87 19.76 16.76
C ASN A 447 -17.55 19.18 15.37
N LEU A 448 -18.57 18.76 14.63
CA LEU A 448 -18.42 18.17 13.32
C LEU A 448 -18.04 19.23 12.27
N TYR A 449 -16.89 19.08 11.61
CA TYR A 449 -16.46 19.97 10.52
C TYR A 449 -16.37 19.26 9.16
N ALA A 450 -16.52 17.93 9.13
CA ALA A 450 -16.58 17.17 7.89
C ALA A 450 -17.69 16.11 7.94
N LEU A 451 -18.69 16.27 7.06
CA LEU A 451 -19.73 15.28 6.82
C LEU A 451 -19.58 14.75 5.39
N LYS A 452 -19.47 13.42 5.24
CA LYS A 452 -19.43 12.75 3.95
C LYS A 452 -20.61 11.79 3.84
N LEU A 453 -21.54 12.09 2.94
CA LEU A 453 -22.66 11.23 2.60
C LEU A 453 -22.35 10.54 1.27
N ASN A 454 -21.99 9.26 1.30
CA ASN A 454 -21.81 8.47 0.08
C ASN A 454 -23.15 7.91 -0.37
N LEU A 455 -24.03 8.81 -0.82
CA LEU A 455 -25.31 8.47 -1.45
C LEU A 455 -25.04 8.16 -2.93
N LEU A 456 -24.88 6.88 -3.29
CA LEU A 456 -24.82 6.48 -4.69
C LEU A 456 -26.25 6.51 -5.28
N SER A 457 -26.49 7.48 -6.16
CA SER A 457 -27.63 7.67 -7.09
C SER A 457 -29.06 7.60 -6.52
N MET A 458 -29.76 8.73 -6.56
CA MET A 458 -31.20 8.69 -6.86
C MET A 458 -31.37 8.02 -8.21
N LYS A 459 -31.94 6.81 -8.25
CA LYS A 459 -32.64 6.37 -9.45
C LYS A 459 -33.82 7.32 -9.61
N GLU A 460 -33.84 8.05 -10.71
CA GLU A 460 -35.08 8.60 -11.25
C GLU A 460 -36.08 7.44 -11.31
N THR A 461 -37.07 7.47 -10.42
CA THR A 461 -38.29 6.70 -10.60
C THR A 461 -38.97 7.26 -11.84
N ASN A 462 -38.78 6.57 -12.96
CA ASN A 462 -39.69 6.65 -14.09
C ASN A 462 -41.10 6.33 -13.57
N LEU A 463 -41.89 7.38 -13.38
CA LEU A 463 -43.34 7.29 -13.44
C LEU A 463 -43.71 7.17 -14.92
N GLN A 464 -44.00 5.95 -15.35
CA GLN A 464 -45.08 5.69 -16.31
C GLN A 464 -46.25 5.09 -15.54
#